data_AF-A0A2H9ZSL9-F1
#
_entry.id   AF-A0A2H9ZSL9-F1
#
_cell.length_a   1.000
_cell.length_b   1.000
_cell.length_c   1.000
_cell.angle_alpha   90.00
_cell.angle_beta   90.00
_cell.angle_gamma   90.00
#
_symmetry.space_group_name_H-M   'P 1'
#
loop_
_entity.id
_entity.type
_entity.pdbx_description
1 polymer ?
#
loop_
_entity_poly.entity_id
_entity_poly.type
_entity_poly.pdbx_seq_one_letter_code
_entity_poly.pdbx_strand_id
1 'polypeptide(L)'
;MSYGSKESPINDLSEVCHTMPKYTYIDGDGTVSAESAEVDGFAAIARVVVKAEHRALLKDQTVFKLLKQWLGVTQQNMYIQYK
;
A
#
# COMPACT_ATOMS: atom_id res chain seq x y z
N MET A 1 -11.56 -14.54 13.56
CA MET A 1 -11.56 -14.68 12.08
C MET A 1 -12.54 -15.78 11.73
N SER A 2 -13.49 -15.49 10.83
CA SER A 2 -14.48 -16.46 10.31
C SER A 2 -14.36 -16.47 8.79
N TYR A 3 -14.37 -17.66 8.19
CA TYR A 3 -14.44 -17.83 6.74
C TYR A 3 -15.91 -17.88 6.31
N GLY A 4 -16.21 -17.56 5.05
CA GLY A 4 -17.59 -17.45 4.54
C GLY A 4 -18.17 -16.03 4.66
N SER A 5 -19.50 -15.92 4.69
CA SER A 5 -20.19 -14.63 4.93
C SER A 5 -20.72 -14.56 6.35
N LYS A 6 -21.16 -13.37 6.77
CA LYS A 6 -21.80 -13.17 8.08
C LYS A 6 -23.06 -14.03 8.23
N GLU A 7 -23.79 -14.21 7.12
CA GLU A 7 -25.04 -14.97 7.05
C GLU A 7 -24.80 -16.47 6.85
N SER A 8 -23.62 -16.87 6.38
CA SER A 8 -23.26 -18.26 6.09
C SER A 8 -21.77 -18.50 6.37
N PRO A 9 -21.38 -18.61 7.66
CA PRO A 9 -20.01 -18.86 8.03
C PRO A 9 -19.62 -20.32 7.73
N ILE A 10 -18.37 -20.52 7.32
CA ILE A 10 -17.77 -21.84 7.11
C ILE A 10 -17.23 -22.32 8.45
N ASN A 11 -17.74 -23.45 8.92
CA ASN A 11 -17.37 -24.03 10.22
C ASN A 11 -16.28 -25.11 10.10
N ASP A 12 -16.24 -25.83 8.97
CA ASP A 12 -15.18 -26.78 8.65
C ASP A 12 -14.18 -26.13 7.68
N LEU A 13 -12.93 -26.01 8.10
CA LEU A 13 -11.86 -25.44 7.28
C LEU A 13 -11.58 -26.23 6.01
N SER A 14 -11.92 -27.52 5.97
CA SER A 14 -11.79 -28.35 4.77
C SER A 14 -12.66 -27.82 3.61
N GLU A 15 -13.81 -27.21 3.94
CA GLU A 15 -14.76 -26.66 2.96
C GLU A 15 -14.26 -25.37 2.31
N VAL A 16 -13.31 -24.65 2.90
CA VAL A 16 -12.79 -23.38 2.36
C VAL A 16 -12.27 -23.56 0.94
N CYS A 17 -11.53 -24.65 0.68
CA CYS A 17 -10.98 -24.99 -0.64
C CYS A 17 -12.06 -25.36 -1.67
N HIS A 18 -13.29 -25.65 -1.22
CA HIS A 18 -14.43 -26.01 -2.05
C HIS A 18 -15.38 -24.82 -2.29
N THR A 19 -15.06 -23.63 -1.79
CA THR A 19 -15.86 -22.42 -2.02
C THR A 19 -15.28 -21.56 -3.13
N MET A 20 -16.17 -20.92 -3.89
CA MET A 20 -15.78 -19.90 -4.86
C MET A 20 -15.91 -18.52 -4.21
N PRO A 21 -14.80 -17.81 -3.93
CA PRO A 21 -14.87 -16.46 -3.40
C PRO A 21 -15.51 -15.51 -4.42
N LYS A 22 -16.29 -14.56 -3.91
CA LYS A 22 -16.75 -13.41 -4.71
C LYS A 22 -15.72 -12.31 -4.60
N TYR A 23 -15.13 -11.93 -5.72
CA TYR A 23 -14.21 -10.81 -5.79
C TYR A 23 -14.96 -9.55 -6.20
N THR A 24 -14.65 -8.44 -5.52
CA THR A 24 -15.04 -7.10 -5.95
C THR A 24 -13.77 -6.26 -6.00
N TYR A 25 -13.68 -5.40 -7.02
CA TYR A 25 -12.58 -4.45 -7.10
C TYR A 25 -12.86 -3.29 -6.17
N ILE A 26 -11.89 -2.97 -5.33
CA ILE A 26 -11.88 -1.80 -4.46
C ILE A 26 -10.65 -1.00 -4.85
N ASP A 27 -10.77 0.32 -4.86
CA ASP A 27 -9.66 1.21 -5.16
C ASP A 27 -8.50 1.00 -4.17
N GLY A 28 -7.27 1.02 -4.69
CA GLY A 28 -6.08 0.61 -3.97
C GLY A 28 -4.89 0.37 -4.89
N ASP A 29 -3.82 -0.18 -4.33
CA ASP A 29 -2.56 -0.43 -5.03
C ASP A 29 -2.43 -1.86 -5.58
N GLY A 30 -3.57 -2.54 -5.78
CA GLY A 30 -3.61 -3.94 -6.20
C GLY A 30 -3.33 -4.96 -5.09
N THR A 31 -3.01 -4.53 -3.87
CA THR A 31 -2.86 -5.42 -2.69
C THR A 31 -3.60 -4.87 -1.47
N VAL A 32 -3.49 -3.57 -1.21
CA VAL A 32 -4.08 -2.86 -0.09
C VAL A 32 -5.08 -1.84 -0.62
N SER A 33 -6.28 -1.78 -0.02
CA SER A 33 -7.28 -0.77 -0.38
C SER A 33 -6.86 0.63 0.07
N ALA A 34 -7.31 1.66 -0.64
CA ALA A 34 -7.09 3.05 -0.27
C ALA A 34 -7.62 3.36 1.13
N GLU A 35 -8.79 2.83 1.48
CA GLU A 35 -9.37 2.93 2.83
C GLU A 35 -8.41 2.40 3.90
N SER A 36 -7.85 1.20 3.71
CA SER A 36 -6.91 0.60 4.66
C SER A 36 -5.62 1.42 4.79
N ALA A 37 -5.16 2.01 3.69
CA ALA A 37 -3.96 2.85 3.68
C ALA A 37 -4.13 4.18 4.44
N GLU A 38 -5.37 4.67 4.62
CA GLU A 38 -5.67 5.93 5.31
C GLU A 38 -6.01 5.76 6.80
N VAL A 39 -6.28 4.53 7.26
CA VAL A 39 -6.66 4.23 8.66
C VAL A 39 -5.41 4.11 9.56
N ASP A 40 -4.51 5.08 9.41
CA ASP A 40 -3.27 5.20 10.18
C ASP A 40 -3.50 5.79 11.60
N GLY A 41 -4.66 6.43 11.82
CA GLY A 41 -5.06 7.02 13.11
C GLY A 41 -4.32 8.32 13.47
N PHE A 42 -3.51 8.87 12.58
CA PHE A 42 -2.75 10.09 12.80
C PHE A 42 -3.51 11.35 12.36
N ALA A 43 -3.29 12.46 13.06
CA ALA A 43 -3.61 13.80 12.58
C ALA A 43 -2.50 14.29 11.63
N ALA A 44 -2.28 13.58 10.52
CA ALA A 44 -1.17 13.87 9.63
C ALA A 44 -1.27 15.27 9.01
N ILE A 45 -0.16 16.00 9.01
CA ILE A 45 -0.03 17.33 8.41
C ILE A 45 -0.11 17.26 6.87
N ALA A 46 0.31 16.12 6.30
CA ALA A 46 0.22 15.85 4.88
C ALA A 46 0.06 14.34 4.62
N ARG A 47 -0.70 14.01 3.57
CA ARG A 47 -0.81 12.68 2.97
C ARG A 47 -0.67 12.82 1.46
N VAL A 48 0.04 11.89 0.82
CA VAL A 48 0.25 11.91 -0.63
C VAL A 48 0.04 10.52 -1.18
N VAL A 49 -0.85 10.42 -2.18
CA VAL A 49 -1.07 9.18 -2.93
C VAL A 49 -0.10 9.14 -4.11
N VAL A 50 0.54 7.99 -4.32
CA VAL A 50 1.34 7.70 -5.51
C VAL A 50 0.67 6.58 -6.28
N LYS A 51 0.26 6.87 -7.53
CA LYS A 51 -0.42 5.89 -8.38
C LYS A 51 0.58 4.84 -8.88
N ALA A 52 0.63 3.70 -8.21
CA ALA A 52 1.43 2.55 -8.59
C ALA A 52 0.88 1.29 -7.92
N GLU A 53 1.22 0.12 -8.48
CA GLU A 53 1.00 -1.17 -7.82
C GLU A 53 1.83 -1.25 -6.53
N HIS A 54 1.37 -2.03 -5.55
CA HIS A 54 1.93 -2.14 -4.20
C HIS A 54 3.46 -2.31 -4.20
N ARG A 55 3.95 -3.28 -4.99
CA ARG A 55 5.40 -3.54 -5.12
C ARG A 55 6.12 -2.51 -5.99
N ALA A 56 5.43 -1.87 -6.92
CA ALA A 56 6.01 -0.86 -7.79
C ALA A 56 6.31 0.44 -7.05
N LEU A 57 5.63 0.74 -5.95
CA LEU A 57 5.93 1.88 -5.07
C LEU A 57 7.40 1.91 -4.61
N LEU A 58 7.99 0.74 -4.34
CA LEU A 58 9.38 0.63 -3.87
C LEU A 58 10.43 1.09 -4.89
N LYS A 59 10.09 1.12 -6.18
CA LYS A 59 10.97 1.58 -7.26
C LYS A 59 10.49 2.88 -7.90
N ASP A 60 9.40 3.46 -7.39
CA ASP A 60 8.82 4.68 -7.94
C ASP A 60 9.65 5.91 -7.55
N GLN A 61 10.14 6.64 -8.54
CA GLN A 61 11.01 7.81 -8.31
C GLN A 61 10.30 8.94 -7.57
N THR A 62 8.97 9.05 -7.67
CA THR A 62 8.16 10.02 -6.93
C THR A 62 8.20 9.71 -5.44
N VAL A 63 8.09 8.44 -5.05
CA VAL A 63 8.20 8.01 -3.65
C VAL A 63 9.56 8.41 -3.08
N PHE A 64 10.65 8.11 -3.79
CA PHE A 64 11.99 8.51 -3.35
C PHE A 64 12.16 10.02 -3.23
N LYS A 65 11.57 10.82 -4.14
CA LYS A 65 11.62 12.28 -4.06
C LYS A 65 10.87 12.81 -2.84
N LEU A 66 9.68 12.30 -2.57
CA LEU A 66 8.87 12.69 -1.40
C LEU A 66 9.58 12.35 -0.10
N LEU A 67 10.16 11.15 0.01
CA LEU A 67 10.95 10.75 1.18
C LEU A 67 12.14 11.68 1.41
N LYS A 68 12.91 12.01 0.37
CA LYS A 68 14.02 12.96 0.49
C LYS A 68 13.54 14.34 0.94
N GLN A 69 12.43 14.82 0.40
CA GLN A 69 11.84 16.11 0.78
C GLN A 69 11.43 16.13 2.26
N TRP A 70 10.70 15.10 2.72
CA TRP A 70 10.24 15.02 4.11
C TRP A 70 11.38 14.80 5.11
N LEU A 71 12.44 14.11 4.71
CA LEU A 71 13.65 13.95 5.52
C LEU A 71 14.59 15.17 5.47
N GLY A 72 14.28 16.19 4.67
CA GLY A 72 15.14 17.37 4.50
C GLY A 72 16.48 17.06 3.83
N VAL A 73 16.58 15.96 3.09
CA VAL A 73 17.80 15.59 2.35
C VAL A 73 17.93 16.48 1.13
N THR A 74 18.62 17.61 1.29
CA THR A 74 19.09 18.40 0.17
C THR A 74 20.15 17.61 -0.57
N GLN A 75 19.97 17.40 -1.88
CA GLN A 75 20.96 16.76 -2.72
C GLN A 75 22.22 17.63 -2.70
N GLN A 76 23.21 17.26 -1.87
CA GLN A 76 24.54 17.84 -1.97
C GLN A 76 25.07 17.41 -3.33
N ASN A 77 25.20 18.36 -4.25
CA ASN A 77 25.97 18.16 -5.47
C ASN A 77 27.42 17.88 -5.07
N MET A 78 27.74 16.61 -4.79
CA MET A 78 29.11 16.14 -4.85
C MET A 78 29.53 16.16 -6.32
N TYR A 79 29.89 17.35 -6.80
CA TYR A 79 30.80 17.46 -7.93
C TYR A 79 32.13 16.86 -7.46
N ILE A 80 32.29 15.56 -7.66
CA ILE A 80 33.61 14.95 -7.63
C ILE A 80 34.33 15.51 -8.87
N GLN A 81 35.07 16.58 -8.66
CA GLN A 81 36.06 17.06 -9.61
C GLN A 81 37.12 15.97 -9.71
N TYR A 82 37.08 15.18 -10.78
CA TYR A 82 38.21 14.32 -11.14
C TYR A 82 39.35 15.25 -11.55
N LYS A 83 40.46 15.17 -10.81
CA LYS A 83 41.72 15.84 -11.10
C LYS A 83 42.61 14.93 -11.95
#